data_AF-A0A7R9M125-F1
#
_entry.id   AF-A0A7R9M125-F1
#
_cell.length_a   1.000
_cell.length_b   1.000
_cell.length_c   1.000
_cell.angle_alpha   90.00
_cell.angle_beta   90.00
_cell.angle_gamma   90.00
#
_symmetry.space_group_name_H-M   'P 1'
#
loop_
_entity.id
_entity.type
_entity.pdbx_description
1 polymer ?
#
loop_
_entity_poly.entity_id
_entity_poly.type
_entity_poly.pdbx_seq_one_letter_code
_entity_poly.pdbx_strand_id
1 'polypeptide(L)'
;MSFSLNLTVPLNRHCNRASSLQVPRLLVTLLLVTLCSGTLWQRFRRLAHKAMTGRLDAKRDININFSFPRTKWCGPGNTAQYYDDLGQDTDTDSCCRDHDHCDINIGQGNEVCGVENSGMFAISSCECDVRFRQCLQSVSPPHAPTAAVIARIYGTSVRKCVN
;
A
#
# COMPACT_ATOMS: atom_id res chain seq x y z
N MET A 1 -19.29 18.81 -31.51
CA MET A 1 -19.94 17.78 -30.68
C MET A 1 -18.88 16.74 -30.36
N SER A 2 -18.17 16.91 -29.24
CA SER A 2 -17.07 16.02 -28.86
C SER A 2 -17.60 15.05 -27.81
N PHE A 3 -17.55 13.76 -28.12
CA PHE A 3 -17.95 12.70 -27.20
C PHE A 3 -16.87 12.52 -26.12
N SER A 4 -17.21 12.86 -24.88
CA SER A 4 -16.45 12.43 -23.70
C SER A 4 -16.72 10.95 -23.45
N LEU A 5 -15.72 10.08 -23.67
CA LEU A 5 -15.76 8.72 -23.16
C LEU A 5 -15.42 8.74 -21.67
N ASN A 6 -16.47 8.72 -20.85
CA ASN A 6 -16.39 8.36 -19.44
C ASN A 6 -16.03 6.88 -19.33
N LEU A 7 -14.74 6.58 -19.11
CA LEU A 7 -14.26 5.26 -18.73
C LEU A 7 -14.10 5.21 -17.21
N THR A 8 -15.20 5.05 -16.48
CA THR A 8 -15.14 4.47 -15.13
C THR A 8 -14.96 2.96 -15.29
N VAL A 9 -13.74 2.54 -15.60
CA VAL A 9 -13.39 1.12 -15.50
C VAL A 9 -13.30 0.79 -14.01
N PRO A 10 -14.09 -0.17 -13.48
CA PRO A 10 -13.95 -0.58 -12.10
C PRO A 10 -12.55 -1.19 -11.92
N LEU A 11 -11.75 -0.62 -11.01
CA LEU A 11 -10.41 -1.07 -10.58
C LEU A 11 -10.35 -2.57 -10.21
N ASN A 12 -11.49 -3.24 -10.07
CA ASN A 12 -11.61 -4.64 -9.70
C ASN A 12 -11.35 -5.65 -10.83
N ARG A 13 -11.11 -5.22 -12.09
CA ARG A 13 -10.98 -6.16 -13.24
C ARG A 13 -9.56 -6.66 -13.55
N HIS A 14 -8.52 -6.17 -12.89
CA HIS A 14 -7.13 -6.49 -13.25
C HIS A 14 -6.35 -7.30 -12.20
N CYS A 15 -6.98 -7.68 -11.09
CA CYS A 15 -6.28 -8.44 -10.05
C CYS A 15 -6.21 -9.93 -10.39
N ASN A 16 -5.18 -10.29 -11.15
CA ASN A 16 -4.75 -11.69 -11.25
C ASN A 16 -4.07 -12.06 -9.94
N ARG A 17 -4.83 -12.72 -9.06
CA ARG A 17 -4.28 -13.33 -7.85
C ARG A 17 -3.16 -14.30 -8.27
N ALA A 18 -1.91 -13.97 -7.95
CA ALA A 18 -0.84 -14.95 -8.01
C ALA A 18 -1.24 -16.10 -7.07
N SER A 19 -1.48 -17.27 -7.65
CA SER A 19 -1.85 -18.46 -6.90
C SER A 19 -0.70 -18.82 -5.98
N SER A 20 -0.83 -18.54 -4.68
CA SER A 20 0.04 -19.08 -3.66
C SER A 20 0.00 -20.60 -3.77
N LEU A 21 1.16 -21.22 -4.02
CA LEU A 21 1.34 -22.66 -4.12
C LEU A 21 0.75 -23.32 -2.86
N GLN A 22 -0.36 -24.04 -3.04
CA GLN A 22 -1.06 -24.72 -1.96
C GLN A 22 -0.23 -25.95 -1.56
N VAL A 23 0.60 -25.84 -0.52
CA VAL A 23 1.23 -27.01 0.10
C VAL A 23 0.10 -27.86 0.70
N PRO A 24 -0.06 -29.15 0.34
CA PRO A 24 -1.17 -29.96 0.84
C PRO A 24 -1.01 -30.21 2.33
N ARG A 25 -1.84 -29.54 3.13
CA ARG A 25 -2.01 -29.68 4.60
C ARG A 25 -2.66 -31.01 5.01
N LEU A 26 -2.34 -32.12 4.36
CA LEU A 26 -3.03 -33.39 4.59
C LEU A 26 -2.34 -34.32 5.59
N LEU A 27 -1.13 -33.99 6.08
CA LEU A 27 -0.40 -34.86 7.02
C LEU A 27 -0.18 -34.30 8.43
N VAL A 28 -0.45 -33.00 8.67
CA VAL A 28 -0.26 -32.40 10.01
C VAL A 28 -1.56 -32.36 10.83
N THR A 29 -2.73 -32.53 10.20
CA THR A 29 -4.03 -32.42 10.85
C THR A 29 -4.50 -33.70 11.53
N LEU A 30 -3.98 -34.89 11.17
CA LEU A 30 -4.50 -36.15 11.70
C LEU A 30 -4.07 -36.46 13.15
N LEU A 31 -2.99 -35.84 13.66
CA LEU A 31 -2.51 -36.02 15.03
C LEU A 31 -3.04 -34.98 16.04
N LEU A 32 -3.65 -33.88 15.59
CA LEU A 32 -4.17 -32.82 16.47
C LEU A 32 -5.71 -32.87 16.65
N VAL A 33 -6.43 -33.59 15.80
CA VAL A 33 -7.90 -33.60 15.82
C VAL A 33 -8.46 -34.46 16.96
N THR A 34 -7.75 -35.47 17.45
CA THR A 34 -8.25 -36.37 18.50
C THR A 34 -8.11 -35.81 19.92
N LEU A 35 -7.35 -34.74 20.14
CA LEU A 35 -7.29 -34.03 21.43
C LEU A 35 -8.24 -32.82 21.50
N CYS A 36 -9.01 -32.54 20.43
CA CYS A 36 -9.90 -31.36 20.35
C CYS A 36 -11.37 -31.65 20.03
N SER A 37 -11.84 -32.86 20.30
CA SER A 37 -13.23 -33.27 20.04
C SER A 37 -14.28 -32.66 20.98
N GLY A 38 -13.90 -31.78 21.91
CA GLY A 38 -14.86 -31.05 22.74
C GLY A 38 -15.51 -29.91 21.96
N THR A 39 -16.79 -30.02 21.62
CA THR A 39 -17.60 -28.91 21.08
C THR A 39 -17.50 -27.64 21.94
N LEU A 40 -17.22 -27.82 23.24
CA LEU A 40 -16.87 -26.76 24.18
C LEU A 40 -15.64 -25.95 23.73
N TRP A 41 -14.52 -26.60 23.38
CA TRP A 41 -13.32 -25.87 22.94
C TRP A 41 -13.58 -25.12 21.65
N GLN A 42 -14.34 -25.69 20.70
CA GLN A 42 -14.71 -24.96 19.49
C GLN A 42 -15.61 -23.74 19.76
N ARG A 43 -16.52 -23.80 20.74
CA ARG A 43 -17.35 -22.66 21.16
C ARG A 43 -16.51 -21.62 21.90
N PHE A 44 -15.62 -22.04 22.81
CA PHE A 44 -14.66 -21.15 23.47
C PHE A 44 -13.72 -20.47 22.47
N ARG A 45 -13.23 -21.19 21.45
CA ARG A 45 -12.40 -20.62 20.38
C ARG A 45 -13.15 -19.55 19.59
N ARG A 46 -14.42 -19.80 19.25
CA ARG A 46 -15.28 -18.81 18.56
C ARG A 46 -15.60 -17.60 19.43
N LEU A 47 -15.91 -17.79 20.71
CA LEU A 47 -16.19 -16.71 21.65
C LEU A 47 -14.94 -15.89 21.98
N ALA A 48 -13.78 -16.52 22.15
CA ALA A 48 -12.50 -15.85 22.34
C ALA A 48 -12.08 -15.08 21.09
N HIS A 49 -12.25 -15.65 19.89
CA HIS A 49 -11.99 -14.94 18.64
C HIS A 49 -12.89 -13.71 18.52
N LYS A 50 -14.20 -13.83 18.82
CA LYS A 50 -15.15 -12.70 18.79
C LYS A 50 -14.87 -11.65 19.88
N ALA A 51 -14.41 -12.05 21.06
CA ALA A 51 -14.03 -11.14 22.14
C ALA A 51 -12.70 -10.40 21.87
N MET A 52 -11.77 -11.04 21.15
CA MET A 52 -10.50 -10.43 20.74
C MET A 52 -10.63 -9.57 19.49
N THR A 53 -11.49 -9.93 18.53
CA THR A 53 -11.75 -9.10 17.33
C THR A 53 -12.76 -7.98 17.61
N GLY A 54 -13.65 -8.13 18.60
CA GLY A 54 -14.73 -7.18 18.89
C GLY A 54 -14.32 -5.83 19.51
N ARG A 55 -13.03 -5.48 19.57
CA ARG A 55 -12.55 -4.19 20.09
C ARG A 55 -11.51 -3.47 19.22
N LEU A 56 -11.26 -3.90 17.98
CA LEU A 56 -10.30 -3.24 17.08
C LEU A 56 -10.85 -2.97 15.66
N ASP A 57 -12.16 -2.86 15.48
CA ASP A 57 -12.75 -2.32 14.23
C ASP A 57 -12.98 -0.80 14.33
N ALA A 58 -12.27 -0.11 15.23
CA ALA A 58 -12.00 1.31 15.05
C ALA A 58 -10.87 1.41 14.02
N LYS A 59 -11.21 1.19 12.74
CA LYS A 59 -10.43 1.62 11.58
C LYS A 59 -10.23 3.13 11.75
N ARG A 60 -9.15 3.48 12.44
CA ARG A 60 -8.82 4.88 12.73
C ARG A 60 -8.20 5.39 11.43
N ASP A 61 -9.02 6.00 10.59
CA ASP A 61 -8.59 6.72 9.40
C ASP A 61 -7.77 7.96 9.84
N ILE A 62 -6.55 7.74 10.35
CA ILE A 62 -5.60 8.82 10.61
C ILE A 62 -5.00 9.15 9.24
N ASN A 63 -5.62 10.09 8.53
CA ASN A 63 -5.00 10.66 7.34
C ASN A 63 -3.87 11.61 7.79
N ILE A 64 -2.65 11.09 7.88
CA ILE A 64 -1.46 11.92 8.14
C ILE A 64 -1.05 12.50 6.79
N ASN A 65 -1.27 13.81 6.60
CA ASN A 65 -0.80 14.48 5.40
C ASN A 65 0.51 15.20 5.71
N PHE A 66 1.63 14.61 5.30
CA PHE A 66 2.96 15.13 5.54
C PHE A 66 3.81 15.04 4.28
N SER A 67 4.40 16.16 3.86
CA SER A 67 5.36 16.20 2.76
C SER A 67 6.76 16.47 3.29
N PHE A 68 7.76 15.79 2.73
CA PHE A 68 9.16 16.00 3.09
C PHE A 68 9.56 17.46 2.82
N PRO A 69 10.42 18.08 3.64
CA PRO A 69 10.83 19.47 3.44
C PRO A 69 11.31 19.74 2.00
N ARG A 70 10.96 20.92 1.47
CA ARG A 70 11.25 21.37 0.09
C ARG A 70 10.53 20.58 -1.01
N THR A 71 9.67 19.64 -0.66
CA THR A 71 8.82 18.86 -1.58
C THR A 71 7.35 19.09 -1.22
N LYS A 72 6.44 18.80 -2.14
CA LYS A 72 4.99 18.85 -1.92
C LYS A 72 4.33 17.48 -2.07
N TRP A 73 4.96 16.55 -2.80
CA TRP A 73 4.44 15.23 -3.14
C TRP A 73 5.11 14.08 -2.38
N CYS A 74 6.30 14.28 -1.81
CA CYS A 74 7.02 13.18 -1.17
C CYS A 74 6.57 12.93 0.27
N GLY A 75 5.59 12.03 0.49
CA GLY A 75 5.24 11.54 1.82
C GLY A 75 3.91 10.80 1.92
N PRO A 76 3.40 10.56 3.14
CA PRO A 76 2.01 10.17 3.36
C PRO A 76 1.07 11.27 2.87
N GLY A 77 0.44 11.05 1.72
CA GLY A 77 -0.30 12.09 1.01
C GLY A 77 0.60 13.21 0.46
N ASN A 78 0.01 14.36 0.15
CA ASN A 78 0.74 15.50 -0.42
C ASN A 78 0.10 16.85 -0.05
N THR A 79 0.89 17.91 -0.09
CA THR A 79 0.47 19.29 0.22
C THR A 79 0.33 20.16 -1.02
N ALA A 80 0.39 19.54 -2.20
CA ALA A 80 0.25 20.21 -3.49
C ALA A 80 -1.18 20.70 -3.68
N GLN A 81 -1.34 21.93 -4.21
CA GLN A 81 -2.66 22.50 -4.49
C GLN A 81 -3.21 22.08 -5.87
N TYR A 82 -2.32 21.73 -6.79
CA TYR A 82 -2.62 21.30 -8.16
C TYR A 82 -1.47 20.43 -8.69
N TYR A 83 -1.68 19.74 -9.81
CA TYR A 83 -0.75 18.74 -10.34
C TYR A 83 0.69 19.24 -10.53
N ASP A 84 0.88 20.43 -11.09
CA ASP A 84 2.22 21.01 -11.28
C ASP A 84 2.73 21.85 -10.10
N ASP A 85 2.06 21.76 -8.94
CA ASP A 85 2.50 22.44 -7.72
C ASP A 85 3.65 21.67 -7.08
N LEU A 86 4.85 21.85 -7.64
CA LEU A 86 6.09 21.26 -7.16
C LEU A 86 6.77 22.15 -6.11
N GLY A 87 7.49 21.51 -5.19
CA GLY A 87 8.36 22.14 -4.21
C GLY A 87 9.67 22.65 -4.83
N GLN A 88 10.58 23.07 -3.96
CA GLN A 88 11.87 23.62 -4.40
C GLN A 88 12.83 22.55 -4.95
N ASP A 89 12.71 21.30 -4.50
CA ASP A 89 13.49 20.18 -5.05
C ASP A 89 12.73 19.52 -6.21
N THR A 90 12.51 20.31 -7.27
CA THR A 90 11.53 20.03 -8.33
C THR A 90 11.68 18.64 -8.95
N ASP A 91 12.92 18.21 -9.23
CA ASP A 91 13.16 16.92 -9.90
C ASP A 91 12.94 15.72 -8.96
N THR A 92 13.15 15.91 -7.65
CA THR A 92 12.81 14.88 -6.67
C THR A 92 11.30 14.82 -6.47
N ASP A 93 10.67 15.99 -6.39
CA ASP A 93 9.24 16.11 -6.11
C ASP A 93 8.39 15.60 -7.28
N SER A 94 8.85 15.79 -8.52
CA SER A 94 8.20 15.21 -9.70
C SER A 94 8.20 13.68 -9.68
N CYS A 95 9.30 13.03 -9.24
CA CYS A 95 9.32 11.57 -9.05
C CYS A 95 8.23 11.11 -8.06
N CYS A 96 8.02 11.85 -6.97
CA CYS A 96 7.00 11.53 -5.97
C CYS A 96 5.59 11.78 -6.52
N ARG A 97 5.38 12.89 -7.24
CA ARG A 97 4.09 13.17 -7.90
C ARG A 97 3.69 12.07 -8.87
N ASP A 98 4.64 11.63 -9.70
CA ASP A 98 4.38 10.59 -10.70
C ASP A 98 4.08 9.24 -10.02
N HIS A 99 4.70 8.96 -8.87
CA HIS A 99 4.41 7.78 -8.03
C HIS A 99 3.02 7.85 -7.37
N ASP A 100 2.63 9.02 -6.86
CA ASP A 100 1.31 9.27 -6.26
C ASP A 100 0.17 9.02 -7.26
N HIS A 101 0.41 9.26 -8.55
CA HIS A 101 -0.54 9.05 -9.66
C HIS A 101 -0.45 7.65 -10.28
N CYS A 102 0.09 6.67 -9.57
CA CYS A 102 0.02 5.28 -10.00
C CYS A 102 -1.44 4.80 -10.10
N ASP A 103 -1.76 4.02 -11.15
CA ASP A 103 -3.11 3.45 -11.34
C ASP A 103 -3.57 2.61 -10.13
N ILE A 104 -2.63 1.92 -9.48
CA ILE A 104 -2.86 1.22 -8.22
C ILE A 104 -2.17 2.01 -7.11
N ASN A 105 -2.97 2.60 -6.23
CA ASN A 105 -2.52 3.31 -5.03
C ASN A 105 -3.47 2.98 -3.87
N ILE A 106 -2.99 2.16 -2.94
CA ILE A 106 -3.73 1.73 -1.75
C ILE A 106 -3.34 2.63 -0.60
N GLY A 107 -4.16 3.65 -0.32
CA GLY A 107 -3.95 4.54 0.83
C GLY A 107 -4.00 3.80 2.19
N GLN A 108 -3.52 4.47 3.23
CA GLN A 108 -3.49 3.93 4.59
C GLN A 108 -4.88 3.45 5.05
N GLY A 109 -4.93 2.26 5.66
CA GLY A 109 -6.14 1.62 6.16
C GLY A 109 -7.02 1.00 5.07
N ASN A 110 -6.69 1.14 3.79
CA ASN A 110 -7.48 0.58 2.70
C ASN A 110 -6.94 -0.79 2.27
N GLU A 111 -7.82 -1.55 1.62
CA GLU A 111 -7.49 -2.86 1.06
C GLU A 111 -7.89 -2.89 -0.42
N VAL A 112 -6.96 -3.35 -1.27
CA VAL A 112 -7.26 -3.65 -2.68
C VAL A 112 -6.71 -5.04 -2.97
N CYS A 113 -7.56 -5.88 -3.58
CA CYS A 113 -7.19 -7.21 -4.05
C CYS A 113 -6.57 -8.15 -2.98
N GLY A 114 -7.11 -8.08 -1.75
CA GLY A 114 -6.62 -8.88 -0.62
C GLY A 114 -5.35 -8.34 0.03
N VAL A 115 -4.87 -7.17 -0.41
CA VAL A 115 -3.69 -6.50 0.14
C VAL A 115 -4.16 -5.30 0.96
N GLU A 116 -4.10 -5.45 2.27
CA GLU A 116 -4.39 -4.38 3.23
C GLU A 116 -3.14 -3.52 3.47
N ASN A 117 -3.30 -2.20 3.40
CA ASN A 117 -2.27 -1.25 3.76
C ASN A 117 -2.44 -0.76 5.21
N SER A 118 -1.81 -1.47 6.16
CA SER A 118 -1.71 -1.01 7.55
C SER A 118 -0.56 -0.03 7.82
N GLY A 119 0.23 0.31 6.79
CA GLY A 119 1.33 1.25 6.86
C GLY A 119 0.88 2.71 6.71
N MET A 120 1.78 3.64 6.97
CA MET A 120 1.53 5.09 6.83
C MET A 120 1.72 5.60 5.39
N PHE A 121 2.46 4.88 4.55
CA PHE A 121 2.65 5.22 3.14
C PHE A 121 1.70 4.41 2.28
N ALA A 122 1.30 4.96 1.13
CA ALA A 122 0.55 4.24 0.12
C ALA A 122 1.31 3.00 -0.39
N ILE A 123 0.58 1.92 -0.67
CA ILE A 123 1.09 0.76 -1.42
C ILE A 123 0.72 0.96 -2.89
N SER A 124 1.72 0.99 -3.77
CA SER A 124 1.52 1.17 -5.21
C SER A 124 1.70 -0.12 -6.00
N SER A 125 1.59 -0.06 -7.33
CA SER A 125 2.00 -1.20 -8.16
C SER A 125 3.50 -1.43 -8.11
N CYS A 126 3.94 -2.68 -8.28
CA CYS A 126 5.37 -3.00 -8.31
C CYS A 126 6.09 -2.33 -9.49
N GLU A 127 5.39 -2.11 -10.59
CA GLU A 127 5.92 -1.36 -11.73
C GLU A 127 6.15 0.12 -11.38
N CYS A 128 5.18 0.76 -10.72
CA CYS A 128 5.33 2.14 -10.23
C CYS A 128 6.50 2.25 -9.24
N ASP A 129 6.67 1.29 -8.32
CA ASP A 129 7.79 1.29 -7.37
C ASP A 129 9.15 1.10 -8.06
N VAL A 130 9.22 0.33 -9.15
CA VAL A 130 10.44 0.22 -9.97
C VAL A 130 10.75 1.56 -10.65
N ARG A 131 9.77 2.16 -11.33
CA ARG A 131 9.93 3.45 -12.01
C ARG A 131 10.30 4.56 -11.05
N PHE A 132 9.66 4.60 -9.88
CA PHE A 132 9.96 5.58 -8.83
C PHE A 132 11.40 5.49 -8.35
N ARG A 133 11.89 4.27 -8.05
CA ARG A 133 13.30 4.07 -7.65
C ARG A 133 14.27 4.49 -8.76
N GLN A 134 13.96 4.19 -10.02
CA GLN A 134 14.78 4.60 -11.15
C GLN A 134 14.80 6.13 -11.30
N CYS A 135 13.63 6.77 -11.16
CA CYS A 135 13.50 8.23 -11.19
C CYS A 135 14.40 8.88 -10.13
N LEU A 136 14.27 8.48 -8.85
CA LEU A 136 15.09 9.00 -7.76
C LEU A 136 16.60 8.79 -7.96
N GLN A 137 17.01 7.67 -8.57
CA GLN A 137 18.42 7.39 -8.88
C GLN A 137 18.98 8.27 -10.00
N SER A 138 18.11 8.76 -10.89
CA SER A 138 18.48 9.58 -12.05
C SER A 138 18.42 11.09 -11.78
N VAL A 139 17.95 11.51 -10.60
CA VAL A 139 17.87 12.92 -10.22
C VAL A 139 19.26 13.55 -10.22
N SER A 140 19.44 14.59 -11.02
CA SER A 140 20.68 15.36 -11.08
C SER A 140 20.82 16.33 -9.89
N PRO A 141 22.05 16.77 -9.57
CA PRO A 141 22.25 17.95 -8.72
C PRO A 141 21.48 19.16 -9.29
N PRO A 142 20.92 20.05 -8.45
CA PRO A 142 21.10 20.14 -7.00
C PRO A 142 20.13 19.29 -6.15
N HIS A 143 19.17 18.59 -6.76
CA HIS A 143 18.09 17.90 -6.05
C HIS A 143 18.45 16.49 -5.55
N ALA A 144 19.55 15.92 -6.07
CA ALA A 144 20.01 14.56 -5.74
C ALA A 144 20.11 14.23 -4.23
N PRO A 145 20.55 15.15 -3.32
CA PRO A 145 20.59 14.85 -1.89
C PRO A 145 19.21 14.54 -1.30
N THR A 146 18.17 15.27 -1.72
CA THR A 146 16.78 15.04 -1.29
C THR A 146 16.29 13.70 -1.82
N ALA A 147 16.52 13.41 -3.10
CA ALA A 147 16.17 12.12 -3.70
C ALA A 147 16.80 10.93 -2.96
N ALA A 148 18.06 11.05 -2.54
CA ALA A 148 18.77 10.00 -1.79
C ALA A 148 18.12 9.73 -0.41
N VAL A 149 17.62 10.76 0.27
CA VAL A 149 16.90 10.61 1.55
C VAL A 149 15.54 9.96 1.31
N ILE A 150 14.77 10.44 0.33
CA ILE A 150 13.46 9.86 -0.02
C ILE A 150 13.59 8.37 -0.38
N ALA A 151 14.60 8.00 -1.18
CA ALA A 151 14.87 6.62 -1.55
C ALA A 151 15.09 5.71 -0.33
N ARG A 152 15.75 6.21 0.72
CA ARG A 152 15.95 5.46 1.98
C ARG A 152 14.66 5.32 2.78
N ILE A 153 13.85 6.38 2.86
CA ILE A 153 12.57 6.39 3.59
C ILE A 153 11.61 5.39 2.94
N TYR A 154 11.39 5.48 1.63
CA TYR A 154 10.48 4.59 0.91
C TYR A 154 11.01 3.16 0.86
N GLY A 155 12.32 2.96 0.65
CA GLY A 155 12.91 1.62 0.63
C GLY A 155 12.83 0.87 1.96
N THR A 156 12.66 1.56 3.09
CA THR A 156 12.48 0.94 4.41
C THR A 156 11.00 0.81 4.80
N SER A 157 10.18 1.79 4.43
CA SER A 157 8.77 1.93 4.86
C SER A 157 7.77 1.27 3.91
N VAL A 158 8.09 1.17 2.61
CA VAL A 158 7.23 0.61 1.56
C VAL A 158 7.90 -0.64 1.00
N ARG A 159 7.62 -1.79 1.61
CA ARG A 159 8.16 -3.10 1.19
C ARG A 159 7.17 -3.99 0.46
N LYS A 160 5.92 -3.52 0.31
CA LYS A 160 4.83 -4.24 -0.33
C LYS A 160 4.38 -3.44 -1.55
N CYS A 161 4.10 -4.15 -2.63
CA CYS A 161 3.54 -3.62 -3.87
C CYS A 161 2.57 -4.65 -4.47
N VAL A 162 1.75 -4.23 -5.42
CA VAL A 162 0.73 -5.07 -6.09
C VAL A 162 1.03 -5.19 -7.59
N ASN A 163 0.67 -6.32 -8.21
CA ASN A 163 0.79 -6.55 -9.66
C ASN A 163 -0.58 -6.61 -10.32
#